data_AF-A0A970G188-F1
#
_entry.id   AF-A0A970G188-F1
#
_cell.length_a   1.000
_cell.length_b   1.000
_cell.length_c   1.000
_cell.angle_alpha   90.00
_cell.angle_beta   90.00
_cell.angle_gamma   90.00
#
_symmetry.space_group_name_H-M   'P 1'
#
loop_
_entity.id
_entity.type
_entity.pdbx_description
1 polymer ?
#
loop_
_entity_poly.entity_id
_entity_poly.type
_entity_poly.pdbx_seq_one_letter_code
_entity_poly.pdbx_strand_id
1 'polypeptide(L)'
;MQFQAAFERFAAFIGGECAFFGAYSALVRYILPVLAAVILIRCFQSMRTGEQEFECWGYLSLPNGARVPLRHWENTVGRSKSADVHLEYPTLSRSHAAVIRDDTGAWFVFDLRSKGGVFVNGRKVEGSRQIKNGDILSLGGVELAFIAVTPKEAKEEETALSPAPRAWVTLVFLTLFQALLGFQLCVAAGAALEFGVVLSFLALMAMTWLSYLLVRLMRRTAFEVETVAFFLSTLGAAVTATSVPSDALRQTGILALGVFAYFLLGFFLRDLGRAVRMRRVVAAGGLLLLAVNVLAGTSLFGAKNWLSIGGFSFQPSEFVKIAFVFAGAATMDRLFARRNLYLFVAFAGACVGALALMGDFGTALVFFVAYLVIAFMRSGDLTAVALSVGGAAAAGFLAMSIKPHIAQRFATWRHAWDTPFGAGYQQTRAMSAAASGGLFGLGAGAGWLKSVFAANTDLVFAMLCEELGFLMAALAIFALLLLVFYTVHFSGAARSSFYVIAASAACAIFLIQVLLNAFGSVDLLPFTGVTFPFVSKGGSSLVASWGLLAFIKSCDTRKNASFALRAQKRYLKSEARHVPEAMEDEPVWDGGEDTYDEDDDAFDFDPGAFDDDFPEE
;
A
#
# COMPACT_ATOMS: atom_id res chain seq x y z
N MET A 1 25.06 -3.55 37.80
CA MET A 1 24.64 -3.71 39.21
C MET A 1 23.70 -2.59 39.66
N GLN A 2 24.07 -1.30 39.55
CA GLN A 2 23.20 -0.18 39.94
C GLN A 2 21.89 -0.07 39.13
N PHE A 3 21.94 -0.32 37.82
CA PHE A 3 20.76 -0.24 36.94
C PHE A 3 19.74 -1.34 37.21
N GLN A 4 20.20 -2.58 37.43
CA GLN A 4 19.31 -3.71 37.72
C GLN A 4 18.62 -3.52 39.08
N ALA A 5 19.34 -3.04 40.08
CA ALA A 5 18.76 -2.67 41.37
C ALA A 5 17.74 -1.52 41.25
N ALA A 6 17.99 -0.54 40.37
CA ALA A 6 17.04 0.55 40.11
C ALA A 6 15.77 0.04 39.40
N PHE A 7 15.92 -0.88 38.45
CA PHE A 7 14.79 -1.53 37.77
C PHE A 7 13.95 -2.39 38.73
N GLU A 8 14.58 -3.20 39.57
CA GLU A 8 13.89 -4.01 40.58
C GLU A 8 13.10 -3.14 41.57
N ARG A 9 13.69 -2.02 42.01
CA ARG A 9 12.96 -1.02 42.84
C ARG A 9 11.76 -0.43 42.12
N PHE A 10 11.90 -0.12 40.83
CA PHE A 10 10.81 0.40 40.01
C PHE A 10 9.69 -0.63 39.83
N ALA A 11 10.02 -1.89 39.49
CA ALA A 11 9.06 -2.96 39.36
C ALA A 11 8.33 -3.25 40.68
N ALA A 12 9.04 -3.22 41.81
CA ALA A 12 8.45 -3.36 43.14
C ALA A 12 7.53 -2.17 43.49
N PHE A 13 7.92 -0.95 43.15
CA PHE A 13 7.10 0.25 43.36
C PHE A 13 5.80 0.20 42.57
N ILE A 14 5.87 -0.16 41.29
CA ILE A 14 4.70 -0.26 40.41
C ILE A 14 3.81 -1.46 40.77
N GLY A 15 4.41 -2.57 41.21
CA GLY A 15 3.67 -3.75 41.65
C GLY A 15 3.02 -3.61 43.03
N GLY A 16 3.27 -2.52 43.76
CA GLY A 16 2.58 -2.22 45.01
C GLY A 16 1.09 -1.95 44.75
N GLU A 17 0.21 -2.51 45.59
CA GLU A 17 -1.24 -2.24 45.57
C GLU A 17 -1.53 -0.79 45.96
N CYS A 18 -1.29 0.14 45.03
CA CYS A 18 -1.57 1.54 45.18
C CYS A 18 -2.85 1.90 44.40
N ALA A 19 -3.81 2.55 45.07
CA ALA A 19 -5.04 3.02 44.44
C ALA A 19 -4.78 3.90 43.19
N PHE A 20 -3.64 4.58 43.15
CA PHE A 20 -3.19 5.37 42.02
C PHE A 20 -3.04 4.53 40.74
N PHE A 21 -2.40 3.36 40.80
CA PHE A 21 -2.17 2.52 39.61
C PHE A 21 -3.44 1.85 39.11
N GLY A 22 -4.35 1.51 40.02
CA GLY A 22 -5.71 1.08 39.67
C GLY A 22 -6.49 2.17 38.94
N ALA A 23 -6.47 3.41 39.46
CA ALA A 23 -7.12 4.56 38.83
C ALA A 23 -6.50 4.92 37.48
N TYR A 24 -5.16 4.85 37.36
CA TYR A 24 -4.45 5.04 36.10
C TYR A 24 -4.92 4.01 35.05
N SER A 25 -4.88 2.72 35.38
CA SER A 25 -5.28 1.64 34.46
C SER A 25 -6.74 1.75 34.05
N ALA A 26 -7.62 2.17 34.97
CA ALA A 26 -9.02 2.43 34.66
C ALA A 26 -9.19 3.60 33.68
N LEU A 27 -8.51 4.72 33.93
CA LEU A 27 -8.60 5.92 33.09
C LEU A 27 -8.05 5.67 31.67
N VAL A 28 -6.91 4.99 31.57
CA VAL A 28 -6.22 4.75 30.30
C VAL A 28 -7.04 3.86 29.36
N ARG A 29 -7.86 2.94 29.87
CA ARG A 29 -8.82 2.16 29.07
C ARG A 29 -9.78 3.02 28.26
N TYR A 30 -10.13 4.21 28.76
CA TYR A 30 -10.98 5.15 28.04
C TYR A 30 -10.18 6.10 27.14
N ILE A 31 -8.97 6.50 27.56
CA ILE A 31 -8.11 7.42 26.80
C ILE A 31 -7.55 6.77 25.53
N LEU A 32 -7.13 5.49 25.58
CA LEU A 32 -6.49 4.81 24.45
C LEU A 32 -7.38 4.75 23.19
N PRO A 33 -8.67 4.33 23.25
CA PRO A 33 -9.57 4.40 22.09
C PRO A 33 -9.74 5.81 21.52
N VAL A 34 -9.80 6.83 22.37
CA VAL A 34 -9.92 8.22 21.94
C VAL A 34 -8.66 8.67 21.22
N LEU A 35 -7.47 8.39 21.76
CA LEU A 35 -6.19 8.69 21.12
C LEU A 35 -6.05 7.94 19.79
N ALA A 36 -6.40 6.66 19.75
CA ALA A 36 -6.41 5.86 18.52
C ALA A 36 -7.33 6.48 17.46
N ALA A 37 -8.55 6.87 17.83
CA ALA A 37 -9.46 7.56 16.92
C ALA A 37 -8.89 8.89 16.42
N VAL A 38 -8.30 9.71 17.30
CA VAL A 38 -7.65 10.96 16.92
C VAL A 38 -6.50 10.73 15.92
N ILE A 39 -5.64 9.73 16.17
CA ILE A 39 -4.54 9.37 15.25
C ILE A 39 -5.10 9.00 13.87
N LEU A 40 -6.10 8.11 13.81
CA LEU A 40 -6.67 7.63 12.56
C LEU A 40 -7.47 8.70 11.82
N ILE A 41 -8.24 9.54 12.53
CA ILE A 41 -8.96 10.68 11.94
C ILE A 41 -7.98 11.69 11.36
N ARG A 42 -6.88 12.01 12.05
CA ARG A 42 -5.86 12.91 11.52
C ARG A 42 -5.17 12.34 10.28
N CYS A 43 -4.86 11.04 10.28
CA CYS A 43 -4.35 10.36 9.09
C CYS A 43 -5.37 10.43 7.93
N PHE A 44 -6.64 10.11 8.19
CA PHE A 44 -7.70 10.17 7.20
C PHE A 44 -7.90 11.57 6.61
N GLN A 45 -7.96 12.60 7.45
CA GLN A 45 -8.07 13.99 7.00
C GLN A 45 -6.87 14.37 6.14
N SER A 46 -5.65 14.08 6.58
CA SER A 46 -4.42 14.35 5.83
C SER A 46 -4.36 13.63 4.48
N MET A 47 -4.91 12.41 4.41
CA MET A 47 -5.03 11.65 3.15
C MET A 47 -6.12 12.22 2.23
N ARG A 48 -7.25 12.68 2.77
CA ARG A 48 -8.38 13.22 2.01
C ARG A 48 -8.12 14.64 1.48
N THR A 49 -7.46 15.50 2.27
CA THR A 49 -7.19 16.91 1.91
C THR A 49 -5.98 17.08 1.01
N GLY A 50 -5.20 16.02 0.77
CA GLY A 50 -4.17 16.07 -0.25
C GLY A 50 -4.85 16.20 -1.60
N GLU A 51 -4.88 17.40 -2.16
CA GLU A 51 -5.33 17.58 -3.54
C GLU A 51 -4.56 16.59 -4.42
N GLN A 52 -5.30 15.83 -5.23
CA GLN A 52 -4.71 14.93 -6.20
C GLN A 52 -4.07 15.79 -7.28
N GLU A 53 -2.83 16.21 -7.02
CA GLU A 53 -2.04 16.94 -7.99
C GLU A 53 -1.68 15.98 -9.10
N PHE A 54 -2.42 16.06 -10.20
CA PHE A 54 -2.11 15.33 -11.41
C PHE A 54 -0.88 15.97 -12.03
N GLU A 55 0.26 15.30 -11.92
CA GLU A 55 1.48 15.73 -12.60
C GLU A 55 1.24 15.68 -14.12
N CYS A 56 1.22 16.85 -14.78
CA CYS A 56 1.16 16.92 -16.24
C CYS A 56 2.56 16.66 -16.82
N TRP A 57 2.70 15.64 -17.66
CA TRP A 57 3.98 15.28 -18.29
C TRP A 57 4.09 15.73 -19.75
N GLY A 58 2.96 16.06 -20.36
CA GLY A 58 2.83 16.46 -21.77
C GLY A 58 1.37 16.76 -22.10
N TYR A 59 1.11 17.25 -23.30
CA TYR A 59 -0.23 17.49 -23.82
C TYR A 59 -0.40 16.80 -25.17
N LEU A 60 -1.63 16.36 -25.43
CA LEU A 60 -2.12 16.10 -26.78
C LEU A 60 -2.98 17.28 -27.19
N SER A 61 -2.49 18.08 -28.15
CA SER A 61 -3.24 19.17 -28.74
C SER A 61 -4.19 18.61 -29.78
N LEU A 62 -5.48 18.88 -29.61
CA LEU A 62 -6.54 18.53 -30.53
C LEU A 62 -6.56 19.49 -31.74
N PRO A 63 -7.21 19.11 -32.86
CA PRO A 63 -7.34 19.97 -34.04
C PRO A 63 -8.04 21.32 -33.76
N ASN A 64 -8.88 21.38 -32.72
CA ASN A 64 -9.58 22.59 -32.29
C ASN A 64 -8.73 23.47 -31.35
N GLY A 65 -7.45 23.15 -31.15
CA GLY A 65 -6.55 23.88 -30.26
C GLY A 65 -6.66 23.51 -28.78
N ALA A 66 -7.64 22.67 -28.39
CA ALA A 66 -7.77 22.23 -27.00
C ALA A 66 -6.62 21.28 -26.62
N ARG A 67 -6.00 21.50 -25.46
CA ARG A 67 -4.91 20.66 -24.95
C ARG A 67 -5.42 19.67 -23.92
N VAL A 68 -5.21 18.38 -24.16
CA VAL A 68 -5.52 17.33 -23.19
C VAL A 68 -4.24 16.89 -22.49
N PRO A 69 -4.15 17.02 -21.15
CA PRO A 69 -2.93 16.68 -20.42
C PRO A 69 -2.72 15.17 -20.33
N LEU A 70 -1.47 14.74 -20.43
CA LEU A 70 -0.97 13.40 -20.17
C LEU A 70 -0.52 13.34 -18.70
N ARG A 71 -1.34 12.69 -17.87
CA ARG A 71 -1.22 12.72 -16.40
C ARG A 71 -0.41 11.54 -15.85
N HIS A 72 -0.19 10.50 -16.65
CA HIS A 72 0.42 9.25 -16.23
C HIS A 72 1.68 8.95 -17.06
N TRP A 73 2.51 7.99 -16.63
CA TRP A 73 3.60 7.49 -17.50
C TRP A 73 3.07 6.60 -18.62
N GLU A 74 1.91 5.98 -18.42
CA GLU A 74 1.20 5.18 -19.41
C GLU A 74 -0.18 5.81 -19.58
N ASN A 75 -0.46 6.43 -20.73
CA ASN A 75 -1.75 7.05 -21.00
C ASN A 75 -2.43 6.31 -22.14
N THR A 76 -3.61 5.78 -21.89
CA THR A 76 -4.48 5.20 -22.92
C THR A 76 -5.31 6.29 -23.58
N VAL A 77 -5.36 6.27 -24.91
CA VAL A 77 -6.14 7.21 -25.71
C VAL A 77 -7.27 6.45 -26.40
N GLY A 78 -8.50 6.93 -26.31
CA GLY A 78 -9.62 6.28 -26.99
C GLY A 78 -10.99 6.86 -26.71
N ARG A 79 -12.01 6.23 -27.33
CA ARG A 79 -13.42 6.65 -27.25
C ARG A 79 -14.12 6.22 -25.96
N SER A 80 -13.53 5.31 -25.19
CA SER A 80 -14.13 4.87 -23.93
C SER A 80 -13.94 5.93 -22.84
N LYS A 81 -14.91 6.10 -21.95
CA LYS A 81 -14.75 6.90 -20.71
C LYS A 81 -13.71 6.31 -19.75
N SER A 82 -13.31 5.07 -19.97
CA SER A 82 -12.24 4.39 -19.24
C SER A 82 -10.84 4.64 -19.79
N ALA A 83 -10.69 5.43 -20.86
CA ALA A 83 -9.39 5.83 -21.39
C ALA A 83 -8.89 7.08 -20.64
N ASP A 84 -7.59 7.15 -20.37
CA ASP A 84 -6.97 8.29 -19.66
C ASP A 84 -7.15 9.59 -20.45
N VAL A 85 -7.00 9.51 -21.78
CA VAL A 85 -7.35 10.56 -22.73
C VAL A 85 -8.61 10.14 -23.48
N HIS A 86 -9.74 10.58 -22.95
CA HIS A 86 -11.06 10.33 -23.52
C HIS A 86 -11.36 11.30 -24.67
N LEU A 87 -11.54 10.76 -25.88
CA LEU A 87 -11.86 11.54 -27.07
C LEU A 87 -13.11 10.96 -27.76
N GLU A 88 -14.19 11.72 -27.82
CA GLU A 88 -15.50 11.27 -28.34
C GLU A 88 -15.60 11.25 -29.89
N TYR A 89 -14.55 10.82 -30.58
CA TYR A 89 -14.60 10.67 -32.05
C TYR A 89 -15.11 9.28 -32.44
N PRO A 90 -16.10 9.16 -33.36
CA PRO A 90 -16.66 7.88 -33.79
C PRO A 90 -15.64 6.94 -34.44
N THR A 91 -14.62 7.49 -35.10
CA THR A 91 -13.54 6.77 -35.77
C THR A 91 -12.53 6.16 -34.79
N LEU A 92 -12.53 6.60 -33.53
CA LEU A 92 -11.67 6.04 -32.50
C LEU A 92 -12.23 4.72 -31.93
N SER A 93 -11.34 3.75 -31.73
CA SER A 93 -11.64 2.56 -30.95
C SER A 93 -11.79 2.91 -29.46
N ARG A 94 -12.49 2.05 -28.68
CA ARG A 94 -12.68 2.23 -27.23
C ARG A 94 -11.35 2.44 -26.49
N SER A 95 -10.35 1.64 -26.84
CA SER A 95 -8.94 1.83 -26.49
C SER A 95 -8.18 1.81 -27.82
N HIS A 96 -7.67 2.96 -28.26
CA HIS A 96 -7.12 3.14 -29.60
C HIS A 96 -5.59 3.07 -29.58
N ALA A 97 -4.96 3.89 -28.75
CA ALA A 97 -3.51 3.98 -28.65
C ALA A 97 -3.08 4.03 -27.18
N ALA A 98 -1.81 3.73 -26.92
CA ALA A 98 -1.17 4.02 -25.65
C ALA A 98 0.05 4.92 -25.88
N VAL A 99 0.14 6.01 -25.15
CA VAL A 99 1.26 6.95 -25.13
C VAL A 99 2.01 6.73 -23.81
N ILE A 100 3.23 6.19 -23.91
CA ILE A 100 4.02 5.72 -22.77
C ILE A 100 5.34 6.47 -22.73
N ARG A 101 5.68 7.00 -21.55
CA ARG A 101 6.99 7.57 -21.24
C ARG A 101 7.86 6.51 -20.58
N ASP A 102 9.09 6.35 -21.05
CA ASP A 102 10.05 5.45 -20.43
C ASP A 102 10.81 6.11 -19.25
N ASP A 103 11.71 5.36 -18.63
CA ASP A 103 12.55 5.82 -17.52
C ASP A 103 13.65 6.80 -17.95
N THR A 104 13.96 6.89 -19.25
CA THR A 104 14.89 7.88 -19.81
C THR A 104 14.20 9.23 -20.08
N GLY A 105 12.88 9.22 -20.16
CA GLY A 105 12.04 10.37 -20.47
C GLY A 105 11.56 10.42 -21.91
N ALA A 106 11.98 9.47 -22.74
CA ALA A 106 11.51 9.31 -24.11
C ALA A 106 10.06 8.83 -24.13
N TRP A 107 9.29 9.39 -25.05
CA TRP A 107 7.89 9.03 -25.26
C TRP A 107 7.76 8.07 -26.43
N PHE A 108 6.85 7.12 -26.29
CA PHE A 108 6.54 6.12 -27.30
C PHE A 108 5.03 6.00 -27.45
N VAL A 109 4.57 5.81 -28.68
CA VAL A 109 3.17 5.48 -28.96
C VAL A 109 3.06 4.04 -29.44
N PHE A 110 1.98 3.39 -29.04
CA PHE A 110 1.64 2.00 -29.36
C PHE A 110 0.22 1.94 -29.92
N ASP A 111 0.01 1.13 -30.96
CA ASP A 111 -1.34 0.81 -31.46
C ASP A 111 -1.95 -0.33 -30.62
N LEU A 112 -3.14 -0.09 -30.04
CA LEU A 112 -3.84 -1.08 -29.22
C LEU A 112 -4.74 -2.00 -30.05
N ARG A 113 -4.28 -2.40 -31.24
CA ARG A 113 -5.07 -3.11 -32.27
C ARG A 113 -6.34 -2.35 -32.63
N SER A 114 -6.19 -1.05 -32.78
CA SER A 114 -7.26 -0.16 -33.20
C SER A 114 -7.78 -0.54 -34.59
N LYS A 115 -9.06 -0.26 -34.85
CA LYS A 115 -9.64 -0.48 -36.19
C LYS A 115 -9.06 0.47 -37.24
N GLY A 116 -8.70 1.69 -36.83
CA GLY A 116 -8.24 2.77 -37.71
C GLY A 116 -6.71 2.87 -37.86
N GLY A 117 -5.95 2.17 -37.02
CA GLY A 117 -4.49 2.27 -36.98
C GLY A 117 -3.99 3.57 -36.33
N VAL A 118 -2.72 3.52 -35.90
CA VAL A 118 -1.99 4.66 -35.33
C VAL A 118 -0.84 5.05 -36.25
N PHE A 119 -0.69 6.34 -36.54
CA PHE A 119 0.38 6.89 -37.37
C PHE A 119 1.11 8.03 -36.64
N VAL A 120 2.41 8.14 -36.85
CA VAL A 120 3.24 9.28 -36.38
C VAL A 120 3.85 9.95 -37.60
N ASN A 121 3.59 11.23 -37.82
CA ASN A 121 4.06 11.98 -38.98
C ASN A 121 3.86 11.17 -40.29
N GLY A 122 2.64 10.65 -40.48
CA GLY A 122 2.23 9.89 -41.66
C GLY A 122 2.71 8.43 -41.75
N ARG A 123 3.66 7.95 -40.91
CA ARG A 123 4.06 6.52 -40.94
C ARG A 123 3.38 5.70 -39.84
N LYS A 124 2.85 4.54 -40.25
CA LYS A 124 2.13 3.61 -39.38
C LYS A 124 3.04 3.07 -38.27
N VAL A 125 2.47 2.89 -37.08
CA VAL A 125 3.17 2.35 -35.91
C VAL A 125 3.05 0.83 -35.91
N GLU A 126 4.19 0.14 -36.09
CA GLU A 126 4.27 -1.31 -35.94
C GLU A 126 4.91 -1.65 -34.59
N GLY A 127 4.10 -2.12 -33.65
CA GLY A 127 4.53 -2.40 -32.28
C GLY A 127 4.66 -1.13 -31.44
N SER A 128 5.72 -0.34 -31.64
CA SER A 128 5.98 0.88 -30.88
C SER A 128 6.83 1.88 -31.67
N ARG A 129 6.54 3.18 -31.54
CA ARG A 129 7.35 4.23 -32.17
C ARG A 129 7.63 5.37 -31.21
N GLN A 130 8.87 5.84 -31.18
CA GLN A 130 9.26 7.00 -30.38
C GLN A 130 8.62 8.27 -30.96
N ILE A 131 8.18 9.16 -30.08
CA ILE A 131 7.56 10.45 -30.40
C ILE A 131 8.34 11.57 -29.70
N LYS A 132 8.48 12.71 -30.37
CA LYS A 132 9.17 13.91 -29.90
C LYS A 132 8.20 15.08 -29.81
N ASN A 133 8.60 16.11 -29.08
CA ASN A 133 7.86 17.37 -29.02
C ASN A 133 7.59 17.89 -30.44
N GLY A 134 6.34 18.21 -30.73
CA GLY A 134 5.87 18.66 -32.05
C GLY A 134 5.40 17.56 -33.01
N ASP A 135 5.60 16.27 -32.69
CA ASP A 135 5.16 15.18 -33.59
C ASP A 135 3.63 15.10 -33.69
N ILE A 136 3.14 14.80 -34.90
CA ILE A 136 1.70 14.63 -35.19
C ILE A 136 1.33 13.14 -35.11
N LEU A 137 0.41 12.83 -34.22
CA LEU A 137 -0.21 11.53 -34.01
C LEU A 137 -1.55 11.47 -34.73
N SER A 138 -1.68 10.63 -35.76
CA SER A 138 -2.98 10.36 -36.38
C SER A 138 -3.59 9.08 -35.80
N LEU A 139 -4.74 9.22 -35.13
CA LEU A 139 -5.51 8.14 -34.50
C LEU A 139 -6.85 7.99 -35.21
N GLY A 140 -7.01 6.96 -36.04
CA GLY A 140 -8.25 6.77 -36.81
C GLY A 140 -8.68 8.01 -37.62
N GLY A 141 -7.70 8.73 -38.18
CA GLY A 141 -7.91 9.95 -38.97
C GLY A 141 -7.97 11.25 -38.16
N VAL A 142 -7.93 11.21 -36.82
CA VAL A 142 -7.85 12.40 -35.97
C VAL A 142 -6.38 12.75 -35.74
N GLU A 143 -5.96 13.94 -36.14
CA GLU A 143 -4.58 14.41 -35.93
C GLU A 143 -4.44 15.12 -34.57
N LEU A 144 -3.45 14.70 -33.79
CA LEU A 144 -3.14 15.23 -32.47
C LEU A 144 -1.67 15.62 -32.44
N ALA A 145 -1.34 16.84 -32.03
CA ALA A 145 0.07 17.21 -31.85
C ALA A 145 0.54 16.87 -30.43
N PHE A 146 1.67 16.19 -30.30
CA PHE A 146 2.28 15.89 -29.02
C PHE A 146 3.16 17.04 -28.55
N ILE A 147 2.88 17.58 -27.37
CA ILE A 147 3.63 18.70 -26.77
C ILE A 147 4.22 18.23 -25.44
N ALA A 148 5.53 18.30 -25.25
CA ALA A 148 6.17 17.98 -23.97
C ALA A 148 6.15 19.22 -23.05
N VAL A 149 5.89 19.03 -21.75
CA VAL A 149 5.93 20.12 -20.76
C VAL A 149 7.36 20.62 -20.58
N THR A 150 7.56 21.94 -20.65
CA THR A 150 8.89 22.53 -20.45
C THR A 150 9.28 22.59 -18.96
N PRO A 151 10.59 22.58 -18.62
CA PRO A 151 11.04 22.67 -17.23
C PRO A 151 10.65 23.98 -16.51
N LYS A 152 10.34 25.06 -17.25
CA LYS A 152 9.90 26.36 -16.71
C LYS A 152 8.43 26.32 -16.29
N GLU A 153 7.54 25.82 -17.14
CA GLU A 153 6.11 25.64 -16.82
C GLU A 153 5.91 24.71 -15.62
N ALA A 154 6.69 23.62 -15.55
CA ALA A 154 6.68 22.70 -14.40
C ALA A 154 7.14 23.34 -13.08
N LYS A 155 7.86 24.46 -13.15
CA LYS A 155 8.40 25.20 -11.99
C LYS A 155 7.46 26.33 -11.55
N GLU A 156 6.72 26.93 -12.47
CA GLU A 156 5.70 27.94 -12.16
C GLU A 156 4.49 27.31 -11.45
N GLU A 157 4.01 26.15 -11.94
CA GLU A 157 3.03 25.33 -11.20
C GLU A 157 3.56 24.89 -9.82
N GLU A 158 4.88 24.79 -9.62
CA GLU A 158 5.49 24.38 -8.34
C GLU A 158 5.41 25.46 -7.23
N THR A 159 5.30 26.74 -7.61
CA THR A 159 5.35 27.87 -6.66
C THR A 159 3.97 28.28 -6.12
N ALA A 160 2.89 27.89 -6.80
CA ALA A 160 1.52 28.31 -6.50
C ALA A 160 0.80 27.45 -5.43
N LEU A 161 1.48 26.48 -4.80
CA LEU A 161 0.83 25.37 -4.08
C LEU A 161 0.85 25.47 -2.55
N SER A 162 -0.19 24.90 -1.94
CA SER A 162 -0.47 24.92 -0.50
C SER A 162 0.54 24.12 0.35
N PRO A 163 0.78 24.51 1.62
CA PRO A 163 1.73 23.84 2.49
C PRO A 163 1.29 22.42 2.88
N ALA A 164 2.26 21.50 2.94
CA ALA A 164 2.02 20.12 3.34
C ALA A 164 1.50 19.98 4.79
N PRO A 165 0.63 18.99 5.07
CA PRO A 165 0.08 18.77 6.41
C PRO A 165 1.16 18.45 7.47
N ARG A 166 0.91 18.89 8.71
CA ARG A 166 1.84 18.77 9.85
C ARG A 166 1.87 17.35 10.44
N ALA A 167 2.51 16.41 9.74
CA ALA A 167 2.59 15.00 10.15
C ALA A 167 3.21 14.77 11.56
N TRP A 168 4.08 15.67 12.03
CA TRP A 168 4.72 15.55 13.35
C TRP A 168 3.72 15.61 14.51
N VAL A 169 2.59 16.32 14.36
CA VAL A 169 1.56 16.40 15.40
C VAL A 169 0.91 15.03 15.63
N THR A 170 0.65 14.29 14.56
CA THR A 170 0.10 12.94 14.66
C THR A 170 1.10 11.99 15.32
N LEU A 171 2.40 12.19 15.12
CA LEU A 171 3.44 11.42 15.82
C LEU A 171 3.49 11.68 17.31
N VAL A 172 3.23 12.90 17.76
CA VAL A 172 3.11 13.20 19.20
C VAL A 172 1.96 12.41 19.82
N PHE A 173 0.79 12.37 19.17
CA PHE A 173 -0.33 11.55 19.63
C PHE A 173 0.01 10.06 19.64
N LEU A 174 0.69 9.55 18.61
CA LEU A 174 1.12 8.15 18.57
C LEU A 174 2.14 7.83 19.66
N THR A 175 3.09 8.73 19.92
CA THR A 175 4.08 8.58 21.00
C THR A 175 3.39 8.57 22.36
N LEU A 176 2.41 9.44 22.58
CA LEU A 176 1.60 9.44 23.80
C LEU A 176 0.81 8.13 23.95
N PHE A 177 0.19 7.64 22.87
CA PHE A 177 -0.50 6.35 22.86
C PHE A 177 0.45 5.19 23.22
N GLN A 178 1.65 5.15 22.62
CA GLN A 178 2.69 4.16 22.91
C GLN A 178 3.15 4.23 24.36
N ALA A 179 3.40 5.43 24.90
CA ALA A 179 3.83 5.62 26.27
C ALA A 179 2.76 5.18 27.29
N LEU A 180 1.51 5.57 27.08
CA LEU A 180 0.39 5.22 27.98
C LEU A 180 0.13 3.70 27.97
N LEU A 181 0.10 3.08 26.80
CA LEU A 181 -0.10 1.63 26.67
C LEU A 181 1.08 0.84 27.25
N GLY A 182 2.31 1.25 26.95
CA GLY A 182 3.53 0.62 27.49
C GLY A 182 3.59 0.72 29.01
N PHE A 183 3.25 1.88 29.58
CA PHE A 183 3.21 2.05 31.03
C PHE A 183 2.06 1.27 31.67
N GLN A 184 0.89 1.17 31.02
CA GLN A 184 -0.20 0.31 31.50
C GLN A 184 0.21 -1.16 31.57
N LEU A 185 0.98 -1.65 30.59
CA LEU A 185 1.54 -3.01 30.62
C LEU A 185 2.58 -3.18 31.73
N CYS A 186 3.37 -2.15 32.03
CA CYS A 186 4.29 -2.16 33.17
C CYS A 186 3.53 -2.29 34.49
N VAL A 187 2.45 -1.52 34.63
CA VAL A 187 1.54 -1.58 35.79
C VAL A 187 0.89 -2.96 35.92
N ALA A 188 0.38 -3.52 34.83
CA ALA A 188 -0.27 -4.82 34.84
C ALA A 188 0.69 -5.97 35.16
N ALA A 189 1.95 -5.88 34.73
CA ALA A 189 2.97 -6.88 35.04
C ALA A 189 3.46 -6.79 36.51
N GLY A 190 3.50 -5.59 37.09
CA GLY A 190 3.89 -5.36 38.47
C GLY A 190 5.26 -5.97 38.80
N ALA A 191 5.32 -6.81 39.84
CA ALA A 191 6.56 -7.50 40.22
C ALA A 191 7.07 -8.51 39.17
N ALA A 192 6.21 -8.98 38.25
CA ALA A 192 6.58 -9.85 37.15
C ALA A 192 7.05 -9.08 35.89
N LEU A 193 7.27 -7.75 36.01
CA LEU A 193 7.72 -6.92 34.90
C LEU A 193 9.10 -7.37 34.39
N GLU A 194 9.14 -7.76 33.12
CA GLU A 194 10.40 -8.02 32.43
C GLU A 194 10.98 -6.73 31.85
N PHE A 195 12.28 -6.53 32.03
CA PHE A 195 13.01 -5.37 31.49
C PHE A 195 12.83 -5.21 29.98
N GLY A 196 12.68 -6.34 29.26
CA GLY A 196 12.46 -6.34 27.83
C GLY A 196 11.18 -5.65 27.38
N VAL A 197 10.13 -5.60 28.22
CA VAL A 197 8.88 -4.90 27.91
C VAL A 197 9.07 -3.38 27.94
N VAL A 198 9.82 -2.86 28.90
CA VAL A 198 10.10 -1.41 28.98
C VAL A 198 10.92 -0.98 27.77
N LEU A 199 12.01 -1.70 27.49
CA LEU A 199 12.92 -1.36 26.41
C LEU A 199 12.28 -1.55 25.03
N SER A 200 11.34 -2.50 24.86
CA SER A 200 10.62 -2.68 23.59
C SER A 200 9.77 -1.46 23.21
N PHE A 201 9.03 -0.89 24.17
CA PHE A 201 8.21 0.31 23.95
C PHE A 201 9.07 1.57 23.76
N LEU A 202 10.17 1.71 24.50
CA LEU A 202 11.14 2.80 24.28
C LEU A 202 11.76 2.73 22.88
N ALA A 203 12.20 1.53 22.46
CA ALA A 203 12.78 1.31 21.14
C ALA A 203 11.75 1.51 20.02
N LEU A 204 10.48 1.12 20.24
CA LEU A 204 9.38 1.37 19.31
C LEU A 204 9.16 2.87 19.08
N MET A 205 9.07 3.67 20.15
CA MET A 205 8.96 5.13 20.05
C MET A 205 10.17 5.72 19.30
N ALA A 206 11.38 5.34 19.69
CA ALA A 206 12.61 5.81 19.03
C ALA A 206 12.63 5.48 17.53
N MET A 207 12.21 4.26 17.17
CA MET A 207 12.15 3.80 15.78
C MET A 207 11.08 4.55 14.97
N THR A 208 9.92 4.89 15.56
CA THR A 208 8.92 5.74 14.90
C THR A 208 9.50 7.12 14.55
N TRP A 209 10.17 7.77 15.51
CA TRP A 209 10.82 9.07 15.30
C TRP A 209 12.01 8.99 14.33
N LEU A 210 12.84 7.95 14.42
CA LEU A 210 13.95 7.73 13.48
C LEU A 210 13.45 7.54 12.05
N SER A 211 12.37 6.78 11.87
CA SER A 211 11.75 6.59 10.55
C SER A 211 11.19 7.90 10.00
N TYR A 212 10.58 8.73 10.85
CA TYR A 212 10.14 10.07 10.47
C TYR A 212 11.31 10.95 10.04
N LEU A 213 12.37 11.01 10.84
CA LEU A 213 13.58 11.78 10.52
C LEU A 213 14.21 11.29 9.22
N LEU A 214 14.27 9.98 8.97
CA LEU A 214 14.79 9.42 7.73
C LEU A 214 13.96 9.87 6.51
N VAL A 215 12.62 9.86 6.61
CA VAL A 215 11.73 10.37 5.57
C VAL A 215 11.95 11.87 5.33
N ARG A 216 12.19 12.65 6.38
CA ARG A 216 12.55 14.08 6.28
C ARG A 216 13.93 14.31 5.65
N LEU A 217 14.93 13.50 5.97
CA LEU A 217 16.25 13.51 5.32
C LEU A 217 16.15 13.20 3.83
N MET A 218 15.22 12.32 3.44
CA MET A 218 14.89 12.06 2.03
C MET A 218 14.10 13.19 1.36
N ARG A 219 13.85 14.31 2.06
CA ARG A 219 13.06 15.47 1.63
C ARG A 219 11.62 15.09 1.24
N ARG A 220 11.01 14.19 2.02
CA ARG A 220 9.63 13.74 1.81
C ARG A 220 8.68 14.23 2.90
N THR A 221 7.44 14.52 2.53
CA THR A 221 6.46 15.23 3.37
C THR A 221 5.44 14.31 4.05
N ALA A 222 4.98 13.25 3.38
CA ALA A 222 3.97 12.33 3.88
C ALA A 222 4.52 11.26 4.83
N PHE A 223 3.77 10.93 5.87
CA PHE A 223 4.12 9.91 6.87
C PHE A 223 2.89 9.15 7.43
N GLU A 224 1.73 9.30 6.81
CA GLU A 224 0.46 8.78 7.33
C GLU A 224 0.38 7.25 7.24
N VAL A 225 0.85 6.67 6.13
CA VAL A 225 0.91 5.23 5.91
C VAL A 225 1.81 4.55 6.95
N GLU A 226 2.97 5.14 7.21
CA GLU A 226 3.92 4.70 8.24
C GLU A 226 3.32 4.84 9.64
N THR A 227 2.62 5.95 9.91
CA THR A 227 1.95 6.19 11.20
C THR A 227 0.89 5.12 11.49
N VAL A 228 0.08 4.76 10.49
CA VAL A 228 -0.92 3.67 10.60
C VAL A 228 -0.25 2.32 10.88
N ALA A 229 0.85 2.02 10.19
CA ALA A 229 1.59 0.77 10.41
C ALA A 229 2.27 0.71 11.79
N PHE A 230 2.81 1.83 12.28
CA PHE A 230 3.36 1.92 13.63
C PHE A 230 2.27 1.83 14.71
N PHE A 231 1.09 2.40 14.48
CA PHE A 231 -0.07 2.23 15.36
C PHE A 231 -0.43 0.74 15.49
N LEU A 232 -0.61 0.03 14.37
CA LEU A 232 -0.90 -1.41 14.40
C LEU A 232 0.24 -2.24 15.01
N SER A 233 1.50 -1.92 14.70
CA SER A 233 2.66 -2.58 15.29
C SER A 233 2.77 -2.32 16.79
N THR A 234 2.25 -1.20 17.29
CA THR A 234 2.15 -0.90 18.73
C THR A 234 1.16 -1.84 19.41
N LEU A 235 0.02 -2.14 18.77
CA LEU A 235 -0.91 -3.15 19.26
C LEU A 235 -0.26 -4.54 19.26
N GLY A 236 0.50 -4.89 18.22
CA GLY A 236 1.25 -6.15 18.20
C GLY A 236 2.36 -6.25 19.26
N ALA A 237 3.01 -5.13 19.59
CA ALA A 237 3.94 -5.05 20.71
C ALA A 237 3.23 -5.29 22.05
N ALA A 238 2.03 -4.73 22.24
CA ALA A 238 1.21 -4.97 23.43
C ALA A 238 0.78 -6.44 23.56
N VAL A 239 0.29 -7.04 22.48
CA VAL A 239 -0.03 -8.48 22.38
C VAL A 239 1.17 -9.35 22.78
N THR A 240 2.37 -8.99 22.34
CA THR A 240 3.59 -9.74 22.69
C THR A 240 3.95 -9.54 24.16
N ALA A 241 3.89 -8.30 24.65
CA ALA A 241 4.22 -7.96 26.02
C ALA A 241 3.27 -8.60 27.05
N THR A 242 2.00 -8.82 26.71
CA THR A 242 1.06 -9.54 27.61
C THR A 242 1.24 -11.06 27.55
N SER A 243 1.40 -11.63 26.35
CA SER A 243 1.31 -13.08 26.16
C SER A 243 2.64 -13.81 26.35
N VAL A 244 3.74 -13.22 25.88
CA VAL A 244 5.09 -13.78 25.96
C VAL A 244 6.09 -12.64 26.20
N PRO A 245 6.11 -12.05 27.42
CA PRO A 245 6.92 -10.87 27.73
C PRO A 245 8.41 -11.04 27.40
N SER A 246 8.95 -12.24 27.58
CA SER A 246 10.34 -12.61 27.28
C SER A 246 10.74 -12.45 25.82
N ASP A 247 9.78 -12.51 24.89
CA ASP A 247 10.03 -12.29 23.46
C ASP A 247 9.85 -10.83 23.03
N ALA A 248 9.48 -9.91 23.94
CA ALA A 248 9.16 -8.52 23.58
C ALA A 248 10.30 -7.83 22.83
N LEU A 249 11.54 -7.94 23.31
CA LEU A 249 12.72 -7.36 22.64
C LEU A 249 13.01 -8.01 21.30
N ARG A 250 12.89 -9.34 21.23
CA ARG A 250 13.09 -10.07 19.97
C ARG A 250 12.07 -9.62 18.92
N GLN A 251 10.82 -9.44 19.32
CA GLN A 251 9.75 -8.96 18.43
C GLN A 251 9.98 -7.52 17.98
N THR A 252 10.51 -6.63 18.83
CA THR A 252 10.93 -5.29 18.41
C THR A 252 12.11 -5.32 17.43
N GLY A 253 13.05 -6.24 17.59
CA GLY A 253 14.13 -6.47 16.62
C GLY A 253 13.61 -6.92 15.26
N ILE A 254 12.63 -7.82 15.23
CA ILE A 254 11.92 -8.25 14.01
C ILE A 254 11.17 -7.07 13.39
N LEU A 255 10.51 -6.24 14.21
CA LEU A 255 9.84 -5.04 13.73
C LEU A 255 10.82 -4.07 13.05
N ALA A 256 11.99 -3.86 13.65
CA ALA A 256 13.06 -3.06 13.05
C ALA A 256 13.54 -3.64 11.70
N LEU A 257 13.66 -4.97 11.60
CA LEU A 257 13.94 -5.65 10.33
C LEU A 257 12.82 -5.45 9.30
N GLY A 258 11.56 -5.44 9.72
CA GLY A 258 10.40 -5.11 8.88
C GLY A 258 10.46 -3.68 8.35
N VAL A 259 10.69 -2.70 9.23
CA VAL A 259 10.86 -1.28 8.86
C VAL A 259 12.05 -1.11 7.90
N PHE A 260 13.15 -1.82 8.14
CA PHE A 260 14.28 -1.85 7.21
C PHE A 260 13.88 -2.43 5.84
N ALA A 261 13.18 -3.56 5.81
CA ALA A 261 12.69 -4.17 4.57
C ALA A 261 11.73 -3.23 3.81
N TYR A 262 10.89 -2.48 4.52
CA TYR A 262 10.03 -1.44 3.97
C TYR A 262 10.84 -0.35 3.24
N PHE A 263 11.85 0.22 3.90
CA PHE A 263 12.70 1.24 3.27
C PHE A 263 13.53 0.68 2.11
N LEU A 264 14.08 -0.53 2.26
CA LEU A 264 14.85 -1.20 1.22
C LEU A 264 14.00 -1.46 -0.03
N LEU A 265 12.81 -2.04 0.15
CA LEU A 265 11.90 -2.32 -0.95
C LEU A 265 11.36 -1.01 -1.55
N GLY A 266 10.99 -0.03 -0.74
CA GLY A 266 10.58 1.28 -1.25
C GLY A 266 11.69 1.95 -2.07
N PHE A 267 12.95 1.90 -1.62
CA PHE A 267 14.09 2.36 -2.40
C PHE A 267 14.27 1.56 -3.70
N PHE A 268 14.03 0.26 -3.66
CA PHE A 268 14.08 -0.60 -4.83
C PHE A 268 13.02 -0.21 -5.88
N LEU A 269 11.81 0.11 -5.44
CA LEU A 269 10.66 0.51 -6.26
C LEU A 269 10.80 1.90 -6.90
N ARG A 270 11.77 2.74 -6.48
CA ARG A 270 12.02 4.07 -7.06
C ARG A 270 12.40 4.05 -8.55
N ASP A 271 12.90 2.92 -9.00
CA ASP A 271 13.28 2.67 -10.40
C ASP A 271 12.36 1.59 -10.96
N LEU A 272 11.31 2.04 -11.66
CA LEU A 272 10.32 1.14 -12.26
C LEU A 272 10.95 0.23 -13.31
N GLY A 273 11.89 0.74 -14.12
CA GLY A 273 12.58 -0.04 -15.16
C GLY A 273 13.35 -1.22 -14.55
N ARG A 274 14.08 -0.97 -13.46
CA ARG A 274 14.72 -2.04 -12.67
C ARG A 274 13.71 -3.00 -12.06
N ALA A 275 12.63 -2.48 -11.49
CA ALA A 275 11.62 -3.31 -10.85
C ALA A 275 10.98 -4.29 -11.86
N VAL A 276 10.58 -3.80 -13.03
CA VAL A 276 9.99 -4.61 -14.10
C VAL A 276 10.99 -5.65 -14.64
N ARG A 277 12.25 -5.26 -14.85
CA ARG A 277 13.30 -6.17 -15.35
C ARG A 277 13.55 -7.34 -14.40
N MET A 278 13.50 -7.08 -13.09
CA MET A 278 13.77 -8.07 -12.04
C MET A 278 12.62 -9.05 -11.80
N ARG A 279 11.45 -8.86 -12.43
CA ARG A 279 10.26 -9.70 -12.18
C ARG A 279 10.51 -11.21 -12.30
N ARG A 280 11.30 -11.63 -13.30
CA ARG A 280 11.55 -13.05 -13.56
C ARG A 280 12.44 -13.65 -12.47
N VAL A 281 13.41 -12.88 -12.00
CA VAL A 281 14.31 -13.26 -10.91
C VAL A 281 13.52 -13.36 -9.61
N VAL A 282 12.66 -12.38 -9.31
CA VAL A 282 11.82 -12.37 -8.11
C VAL A 282 10.79 -13.52 -8.15
N ALA A 283 10.15 -13.78 -9.29
CA ALA A 283 9.21 -14.89 -9.46
C ALA A 283 9.91 -16.25 -9.30
N ALA A 284 11.07 -16.44 -9.96
CA ALA A 284 11.85 -17.67 -9.84
C ALA A 284 12.35 -17.88 -8.41
N GLY A 285 12.83 -16.83 -7.75
CA GLY A 285 13.23 -16.87 -6.34
C GLY A 285 12.07 -17.23 -5.40
N GLY A 286 10.88 -16.66 -5.64
CA GLY A 286 9.67 -17.00 -4.89
C GLY A 286 9.23 -18.45 -5.07
N LEU A 287 9.23 -18.96 -6.31
CA LEU A 287 8.95 -20.37 -6.59
C LEU A 287 9.99 -21.30 -5.98
N LEU A 288 11.27 -20.97 -6.11
CA LEU A 288 12.35 -21.75 -5.51
C LEU A 288 12.19 -21.81 -4.00
N LEU A 289 11.89 -20.68 -3.36
CA LEU A 289 11.68 -20.60 -1.93
C LEU A 289 10.48 -21.43 -1.46
N LEU A 290 9.36 -21.42 -2.20
CA LEU A 290 8.24 -22.34 -1.94
C LEU A 290 8.60 -23.80 -2.19
N ALA A 291 9.33 -24.11 -3.26
CA ALA A 291 9.74 -25.48 -3.59
C ALA A 291 10.65 -26.06 -2.51
N VAL A 292 11.62 -25.28 -2.03
CA VAL A 292 12.45 -25.65 -0.88
C VAL A 292 11.58 -25.93 0.34
N ASN A 293 10.55 -25.11 0.59
CA ASN A 293 9.63 -25.35 1.70
C ASN A 293 8.82 -26.65 1.54
N VAL A 294 8.35 -26.98 0.33
CA VAL A 294 7.63 -28.24 0.08
C VAL A 294 8.53 -29.44 0.40
N LEU A 295 9.81 -29.36 0.04
CA LEU A 295 10.75 -30.48 0.14
C LEU A 295 11.38 -30.61 1.54
N ALA A 296 11.70 -29.49 2.18
CA ALA A 296 12.46 -29.43 3.43
C ALA A 296 11.68 -28.83 4.62
N GLY A 297 10.39 -28.51 4.42
CA GLY A 297 9.53 -27.92 5.43
C GLY A 297 9.27 -28.87 6.61
N THR A 298 9.34 -28.30 7.82
CA THR A 298 8.98 -28.99 9.06
C THR A 298 7.47 -28.90 9.30
N SER A 299 6.90 -29.99 9.83
CA SER A 299 5.47 -30.07 10.13
C SER A 299 5.17 -29.43 11.49
N LEU A 300 4.43 -28.33 11.49
CA LEU A 300 3.91 -27.67 12.68
C LEU A 300 2.38 -27.60 12.59
N PHE A 301 1.69 -28.06 13.62
CA PHE A 301 0.22 -28.03 13.73
C PHE A 301 -0.55 -28.61 12.52
N GLY A 302 0.04 -29.61 11.86
CA GLY A 302 -0.57 -30.31 10.73
C GLY A 302 -0.23 -29.76 9.33
N ALA A 303 0.57 -28.70 9.24
CA ALA A 303 1.06 -28.13 7.97
C ALA A 303 2.59 -28.16 7.88
N LYS A 304 3.13 -28.55 6.71
CA LYS A 304 4.58 -28.55 6.43
C LYS A 304 5.00 -27.22 5.77
N ASN A 305 4.95 -26.14 6.54
CA ASN A 305 5.10 -24.78 5.99
C ASN A 305 6.20 -23.93 6.66
N TRP A 306 7.01 -24.48 7.57
CA TRP A 306 8.09 -23.76 8.25
C TRP A 306 9.48 -24.31 7.91
N LEU A 307 10.44 -23.41 7.67
CA LEU A 307 11.86 -23.73 7.55
C LEU A 307 12.60 -23.29 8.81
N SER A 308 13.47 -24.15 9.33
CA SER A 308 14.29 -23.90 10.51
C SER A 308 15.77 -24.02 10.13
N ILE A 309 16.51 -22.92 10.23
CA ILE A 309 17.94 -22.84 9.89
C ILE A 309 18.68 -22.19 11.06
N GLY A 310 19.66 -22.89 11.65
CA GLY A 310 20.55 -22.31 12.67
C GLY A 310 19.83 -21.74 13.90
N GLY A 311 18.73 -22.35 14.32
CA GLY A 311 17.93 -21.87 15.48
C GLY A 311 16.90 -20.77 15.15
N PHE A 312 16.84 -20.30 13.90
CA PHE A 312 15.80 -19.39 13.42
C PHE A 312 14.75 -20.16 12.61
N SER A 313 13.48 -19.98 12.94
CA SER A 313 12.36 -20.46 12.13
C SER A 313 11.74 -19.30 11.37
N PHE A 314 11.43 -19.51 10.10
CA PHE A 314 10.71 -18.54 9.29
C PHE A 314 9.73 -19.25 8.37
N GLN A 315 8.65 -18.55 8.04
CA GLN A 315 7.62 -19.04 7.14
C GLN A 315 7.90 -18.48 5.73
N PRO A 316 8.27 -19.32 4.75
CA PRO A 316 8.68 -18.84 3.44
C PRO A 316 7.54 -18.17 2.66
N SER A 317 6.29 -18.63 2.85
CA SER A 317 5.10 -18.08 2.19
C SER A 317 4.89 -16.59 2.49
N GLU A 318 5.31 -16.12 3.66
CA GLU A 318 5.21 -14.71 4.06
C GLU A 318 6.06 -13.80 3.15
N PHE A 319 7.29 -14.20 2.84
CA PHE A 319 8.15 -13.47 1.90
C PHE A 319 7.71 -13.64 0.45
N VAL A 320 7.16 -14.80 0.11
CA VAL A 320 6.65 -15.08 -1.23
C VAL A 320 5.44 -14.19 -1.55
N LYS A 321 4.66 -13.71 -0.57
CA LYS A 321 3.60 -12.70 -0.82
C LYS A 321 4.16 -11.43 -1.44
N ILE A 322 5.30 -10.93 -0.95
CA ILE A 322 5.96 -9.76 -1.52
C ILE A 322 6.39 -10.06 -2.96
N ALA A 323 7.04 -11.20 -3.18
CA ALA A 323 7.46 -11.63 -4.51
C ALA A 323 6.27 -11.82 -5.47
N PHE A 324 5.15 -12.31 -4.96
CA PHE A 324 3.91 -12.56 -5.69
C PHE A 324 3.28 -11.27 -6.19
N VAL A 325 3.11 -10.30 -5.28
CA VAL A 325 2.61 -8.95 -5.62
C VAL A 325 3.56 -8.27 -6.62
N PHE A 326 4.86 -8.33 -6.35
CA PHE A 326 5.88 -7.75 -7.21
C PHE A 326 5.83 -8.33 -8.63
N ALA A 327 5.90 -9.65 -8.75
CA ALA A 327 5.91 -10.34 -10.03
C ALA A 327 4.59 -10.14 -10.78
N GLY A 328 3.46 -10.22 -10.08
CA GLY A 328 2.13 -10.02 -10.68
C GLY A 328 1.96 -8.63 -11.27
N ALA A 329 2.31 -7.59 -10.50
CA ALA A 329 2.27 -6.22 -10.98
C ALA A 329 3.26 -5.97 -12.14
N ALA A 330 4.49 -6.49 -12.04
CA ALA A 330 5.53 -6.29 -13.05
C ALA A 330 5.30 -7.06 -14.36
N THR A 331 4.30 -7.94 -14.41
CA THR A 331 3.98 -8.70 -15.63
C THR A 331 3.15 -7.87 -16.63
N MET A 332 2.81 -6.62 -16.28
CA MET A 332 2.27 -5.59 -17.16
C MET A 332 3.29 -5.04 -18.19
N ASP A 333 4.25 -5.84 -18.66
CA ASP A 333 5.00 -5.44 -19.87
C ASP A 333 4.03 -5.39 -21.03
N ARG A 334 3.72 -4.16 -21.47
CA ARG A 334 2.92 -3.78 -22.63
C ARG A 334 1.49 -4.31 -22.49
N LEU A 335 0.54 -3.39 -22.37
CA LEU A 335 -0.89 -3.59 -22.11
C LEU A 335 -1.59 -4.80 -22.78
N PHE A 336 -1.02 -5.52 -23.78
CA PHE A 336 -1.74 -6.56 -24.55
C PHE A 336 -0.97 -7.84 -24.95
N ALA A 337 0.13 -8.21 -24.29
CA ALA A 337 0.71 -9.54 -24.51
C ALA A 337 -0.03 -10.62 -23.67
N ARG A 338 -1.08 -11.26 -24.23
CA ARG A 338 -1.83 -12.37 -23.57
C ARG A 338 -0.92 -13.45 -22.96
N ARG A 339 0.24 -13.70 -23.58
CA ARG A 339 1.27 -14.66 -23.10
C ARG A 339 1.75 -14.35 -21.67
N ASN A 340 1.91 -13.06 -21.34
CA ASN A 340 2.36 -12.64 -20.02
C ASN A 340 1.26 -12.86 -18.94
N LEU A 341 -0.02 -12.87 -19.31
CA LEU A 341 -1.10 -13.19 -18.38
C LEU A 341 -1.12 -14.68 -18.04
N TYR A 342 -1.04 -15.56 -19.05
CA TYR A 342 -0.99 -17.00 -18.82
C TYR A 342 0.21 -17.44 -17.97
N LEU A 343 1.39 -16.82 -18.18
CA LEU A 343 2.56 -17.08 -17.34
C LEU A 343 2.33 -16.70 -15.87
N PHE A 344 1.64 -15.58 -15.62
CA PHE A 344 1.28 -15.18 -14.26
C PHE A 344 0.23 -16.12 -13.66
N VAL A 345 -0.79 -16.53 -14.42
CA VAL A 345 -1.78 -17.51 -13.98
C VAL A 345 -1.10 -18.83 -13.61
N ALA A 346 -0.15 -19.31 -14.41
CA ALA A 346 0.62 -20.51 -14.11
C ALA A 346 1.48 -20.35 -12.84
N PHE A 347 2.17 -19.21 -12.68
CA PHE A 347 2.92 -18.89 -11.47
C PHE A 347 2.02 -18.84 -10.22
N ALA A 348 0.83 -18.23 -10.32
CA ALA A 348 -0.14 -18.18 -9.24
C ALA A 348 -0.70 -19.56 -8.91
N GLY A 349 -1.07 -20.35 -9.92
CA GLY A 349 -1.48 -21.74 -9.75
C GLY A 349 -0.42 -22.58 -9.06
N ALA A 350 0.87 -22.40 -9.43
CA ALA A 350 1.97 -23.08 -8.78
C ALA A 350 2.14 -22.67 -7.30
N CYS A 351 2.03 -21.38 -6.98
CA CYS A 351 2.11 -20.90 -5.60
C CYS A 351 0.95 -21.42 -4.75
N VAL A 352 -0.29 -21.27 -5.22
CA VAL A 352 -1.51 -21.74 -4.51
C VAL A 352 -1.50 -23.25 -4.37
N GLY A 353 -1.13 -23.98 -5.43
CA GLY A 353 -1.00 -25.44 -5.41
C GLY A 353 0.04 -25.92 -4.40
N ALA A 354 1.22 -25.29 -4.35
CA ALA A 354 2.25 -25.61 -3.37
C ALA A 354 1.75 -25.40 -1.93
N LEU A 355 1.05 -24.30 -1.65
CA LEU A 355 0.47 -24.02 -0.33
C LEU A 355 -0.62 -25.04 0.06
N ALA A 356 -1.48 -25.40 -0.88
CA ALA A 356 -2.49 -26.43 -0.67
C ALA A 356 -1.87 -27.81 -0.38
N LEU A 357 -0.77 -28.16 -1.06
CA LEU A 357 -0.01 -29.39 -0.80
C LEU A 357 0.60 -29.41 0.61
N MET A 358 1.09 -28.26 1.10
CA MET A 358 1.59 -28.10 2.47
C MET A 358 0.49 -28.19 3.54
N GLY A 359 -0.79 -28.09 3.14
CA GLY A 359 -1.92 -28.02 4.06
C GLY A 359 -2.26 -26.61 4.55
N ASP A 360 -1.67 -25.57 3.95
CA ASP A 360 -1.82 -24.16 4.37
C ASP A 360 -2.91 -23.45 3.54
N PHE A 361 -4.16 -23.84 3.78
CA PHE A 361 -5.31 -23.35 3.01
C PHE A 361 -5.67 -21.90 3.30
N GLY A 362 -5.42 -21.42 4.52
CA GLY A 362 -5.59 -20.01 4.88
C GLY A 362 -4.70 -19.12 4.01
N THR A 363 -3.40 -19.45 3.95
CA THR A 363 -2.46 -18.70 3.11
C THR A 363 -2.73 -18.91 1.61
N ALA A 364 -3.14 -20.12 1.19
CA ALA A 364 -3.55 -20.37 -0.19
C ALA A 364 -4.72 -19.45 -0.62
N LEU A 365 -5.71 -19.25 0.25
CA LEU A 365 -6.83 -18.32 0.00
C LEU A 365 -6.35 -16.86 -0.07
N VAL A 366 -5.39 -16.46 0.77
CA VAL A 366 -4.77 -15.13 0.72
C VAL A 366 -4.12 -14.88 -0.65
N PHE A 367 -3.31 -15.84 -1.14
CA PHE A 367 -2.69 -15.76 -2.46
C PHE A 367 -3.72 -15.78 -3.59
N PHE A 368 -4.78 -16.57 -3.45
CA PHE A 368 -5.84 -16.64 -4.44
C PHE A 368 -6.60 -15.31 -4.57
N VAL A 369 -6.95 -14.66 -3.46
CA VAL A 369 -7.57 -13.33 -3.50
C VAL A 369 -6.63 -12.27 -4.11
N ALA A 370 -5.34 -12.31 -3.75
CA ALA A 370 -4.34 -11.43 -4.38
C ALA A 370 -4.24 -11.68 -5.89
N TYR A 371 -4.28 -12.95 -6.33
CA TYR A 371 -4.35 -13.32 -7.74
C TYR A 371 -5.58 -12.73 -8.42
N LEU A 372 -6.77 -12.85 -7.83
CA LEU A 372 -8.01 -12.33 -8.42
C LEU A 372 -7.93 -10.81 -8.62
N VAL A 373 -7.43 -10.07 -7.63
CA VAL A 373 -7.26 -8.62 -7.74
C VAL A 373 -6.26 -8.26 -8.84
N ILE A 374 -5.10 -8.91 -8.88
CA ILE A 374 -4.09 -8.66 -9.93
C ILE A 374 -4.64 -9.03 -11.31
N ALA A 375 -5.31 -10.18 -11.42
CA ALA A 375 -5.89 -10.65 -12.67
C ALA A 375 -6.97 -9.69 -13.18
N PHE A 376 -7.89 -9.26 -12.30
CA PHE A 376 -8.96 -8.32 -12.65
C PHE A 376 -8.42 -6.96 -13.06
N MET A 377 -7.53 -6.37 -12.26
CA MET A 377 -6.95 -5.05 -12.55
C MET A 377 -6.16 -5.05 -13.86
N ARG A 378 -5.71 -6.22 -14.31
CA ARG A 378 -4.93 -6.38 -15.53
C ARG A 378 -5.77 -6.73 -16.77
N SER A 379 -6.78 -7.58 -16.64
CA SER A 379 -7.57 -8.07 -17.77
C SER A 379 -8.87 -7.29 -17.98
N GLY A 380 -9.42 -6.72 -16.91
CA GLY A 380 -10.80 -6.21 -16.87
C GLY A 380 -11.87 -7.27 -17.12
N ASP A 381 -11.52 -8.55 -17.18
CA ASP A 381 -12.40 -9.65 -17.57
C ASP A 381 -13.03 -10.32 -16.34
N LEU A 382 -14.25 -9.89 -16.01
CA LEU A 382 -15.05 -10.47 -14.94
C LEU A 382 -15.37 -11.96 -15.17
N THR A 383 -15.39 -12.43 -16.42
CA THR A 383 -15.69 -13.83 -16.74
C THR A 383 -14.53 -14.73 -16.31
N ALA A 384 -13.28 -14.33 -16.63
CA ALA A 384 -12.09 -15.05 -16.19
C ALA A 384 -11.96 -15.08 -14.65
N VAL A 385 -12.35 -13.99 -13.98
CA VAL A 385 -12.41 -13.92 -12.51
C VAL A 385 -13.47 -14.88 -11.97
N ALA A 386 -14.70 -14.84 -12.49
CA ALA A 386 -15.78 -15.73 -12.08
C ALA A 386 -15.43 -17.21 -12.30
N LEU A 387 -14.81 -17.54 -13.44
CA LEU A 387 -14.33 -18.89 -13.74
C LEU A 387 -13.23 -19.32 -12.76
N SER A 388 -12.30 -18.42 -12.43
CA SER A 388 -11.25 -18.70 -11.43
C SER A 388 -11.85 -18.99 -10.05
N VAL A 389 -12.87 -18.23 -9.64
CA VAL A 389 -13.61 -18.45 -8.38
C VAL A 389 -14.33 -19.81 -8.41
N GLY A 390 -15.02 -20.14 -9.51
CA GLY A 390 -15.65 -21.45 -9.68
C GLY A 390 -14.65 -22.61 -9.62
N GLY A 391 -13.50 -22.46 -10.26
CA GLY A 391 -12.41 -23.44 -10.22
C GLY A 391 -11.82 -23.61 -8.81
N ALA A 392 -11.63 -22.51 -8.07
CA ALA A 392 -11.16 -22.57 -6.68
C ALA A 392 -12.19 -23.20 -5.75
N ALA A 393 -13.50 -22.95 -5.94
CA ALA A 393 -14.57 -23.61 -5.19
C ALA A 393 -14.58 -25.12 -5.43
N ALA A 394 -14.46 -25.56 -6.69
CA ALA A 394 -14.36 -26.97 -7.04
C ALA A 394 -13.11 -27.64 -6.43
N ALA A 395 -11.95 -26.96 -6.50
CA ALA A 395 -10.72 -27.43 -5.88
C ALA A 395 -10.82 -27.51 -4.34
N GLY A 396 -11.48 -26.53 -3.73
CA GLY A 396 -11.75 -26.51 -2.28
C GLY A 396 -12.64 -27.68 -1.86
N PHE A 397 -13.72 -27.94 -2.60
CA PHE A 397 -14.59 -29.09 -2.36
C PHE A 397 -13.83 -30.42 -2.47
N LEU A 398 -13.01 -30.58 -3.51
CA LEU A 398 -12.15 -31.76 -3.66
C LEU A 398 -11.16 -31.89 -2.49
N ALA A 399 -10.58 -30.79 -2.03
CA ALA A 399 -9.65 -30.80 -0.91
C ALA A 399 -10.31 -31.24 0.41
N MET A 400 -11.58 -30.90 0.64
CA MET A 400 -12.35 -31.38 1.80
C MET A 400 -12.48 -32.91 1.81
N SER A 401 -12.62 -33.54 0.64
CA SER A 401 -12.68 -35.00 0.52
C SER A 401 -11.33 -35.69 0.73
N ILE A 402 -10.21 -35.00 0.49
CA ILE A 402 -8.86 -35.58 0.54
C ILE A 402 -8.19 -35.34 1.90
N LYS A 403 -8.48 -34.23 2.59
CA LYS A 403 -7.80 -33.80 3.81
C LYS A 403 -8.78 -33.71 4.98
N PRO A 404 -8.81 -34.73 5.88
CA PRO A 404 -9.72 -34.75 7.04
C PRO A 404 -9.63 -33.51 7.94
N HIS A 405 -8.44 -32.93 8.08
CA HIS A 405 -8.22 -31.71 8.87
C HIS A 405 -9.03 -30.52 8.36
N ILE A 406 -9.19 -30.38 7.04
CA ILE A 406 -10.00 -29.30 6.45
C ILE A 406 -11.48 -29.56 6.72
N ALA A 407 -11.92 -30.80 6.45
CA ALA A 407 -13.31 -31.19 6.69
C ALA A 407 -13.73 -30.93 8.14
N GLN A 408 -12.84 -31.18 9.10
CA GLN A 408 -13.09 -30.90 10.52
C GLN A 408 -13.29 -29.40 10.82
N ARG A 409 -12.52 -28.51 10.18
CA ARG A 409 -12.67 -27.05 10.35
C ARG A 409 -14.02 -26.55 9.82
N PHE A 410 -14.49 -27.10 8.70
CA PHE A 410 -15.81 -26.78 8.16
C PHE A 410 -16.95 -27.43 8.95
N ALA A 411 -16.76 -28.65 9.48
CA ALA A 411 -17.76 -29.29 10.34
C ALA A 411 -17.95 -28.56 11.68
N THR A 412 -16.88 -27.92 12.18
CA THR A 412 -16.92 -27.12 13.42
C THR A 412 -17.44 -25.71 13.17
N TRP A 413 -17.33 -25.18 11.96
CA TRP A 413 -17.78 -23.83 11.62
C TRP A 413 -19.28 -23.68 11.87
N ARG A 414 -19.67 -22.61 12.60
CA ARG A 414 -21.04 -22.35 13.10
C ARG A 414 -21.52 -23.31 14.20
N HIS A 415 -20.67 -24.26 14.59
CA HIS A 415 -20.92 -25.32 15.56
C HIS A 415 -19.82 -25.36 16.63
N ALA A 416 -19.06 -24.26 16.82
CA ALA A 416 -17.94 -24.23 17.75
C ALA A 416 -18.37 -24.57 19.20
N TRP A 417 -19.58 -24.15 19.59
CA TRP A 417 -20.18 -24.42 20.89
C TRP A 417 -20.64 -25.86 21.09
N ASP A 418 -20.75 -26.67 20.02
CA ASP A 418 -21.09 -28.09 20.12
C ASP A 418 -19.86 -28.92 20.57
N THR A 419 -18.64 -28.40 20.36
CA THR A 419 -17.39 -29.05 20.77
C THR A 419 -16.45 -28.09 21.53
N PRO A 420 -16.90 -27.47 22.64
CA PRO A 420 -16.16 -26.39 23.33
C PRO A 420 -14.87 -26.87 24.00
N PHE A 421 -14.69 -28.18 24.17
CA PHE A 421 -13.48 -28.81 24.68
C PHE A 421 -12.69 -29.58 23.61
N GLY A 422 -13.16 -29.54 22.35
CA GLY A 422 -12.59 -30.25 21.22
C GLY A 422 -12.23 -29.30 20.09
N ALA A 423 -12.77 -29.55 18.90
CA ALA A 423 -12.45 -28.77 17.70
C ALA A 423 -12.83 -27.28 17.81
N GLY A 424 -13.90 -26.96 18.54
CA GLY A 424 -14.36 -25.59 18.79
C GLY A 424 -13.67 -24.88 19.97
N TYR A 425 -12.67 -25.50 20.61
CA TYR A 425 -12.05 -24.98 21.84
C TYR A 425 -11.51 -23.56 21.69
N GLN A 426 -10.73 -23.27 20.64
CA GLN A 426 -10.13 -21.95 20.48
C GLN A 426 -11.17 -20.86 20.22
N GLN A 427 -12.17 -21.14 19.38
CA GLN A 427 -13.22 -20.17 19.01
C GLN A 427 -14.13 -19.87 20.21
N THR A 428 -14.52 -20.86 21.00
CA THR A 428 -15.39 -20.64 22.19
C THR A 428 -14.70 -19.81 23.25
N ARG A 429 -13.39 -20.00 23.48
CA ARG A 429 -12.60 -19.14 24.37
C ARG A 429 -12.42 -17.73 23.82
N ALA A 430 -12.13 -17.60 22.53
CA ALA A 430 -12.02 -16.31 21.87
C ALA A 430 -13.32 -15.49 21.99
N MET A 431 -14.48 -16.09 21.71
CA MET A 431 -15.77 -15.42 21.86
C MET A 431 -16.08 -15.04 23.31
N SER A 432 -15.81 -15.93 24.27
CA SER A 432 -16.03 -15.66 25.70
C SER A 432 -15.16 -14.51 26.22
N ALA A 433 -13.88 -14.49 25.84
CA ALA A 433 -12.92 -13.46 26.21
C ALA A 433 -13.21 -12.11 25.51
N ALA A 434 -13.59 -12.15 24.24
CA ALA A 434 -13.99 -10.93 23.53
C ALA A 434 -15.23 -10.28 24.19
N ALA A 435 -16.18 -11.09 24.68
CA ALA A 435 -17.34 -10.61 25.40
C ALA A 435 -16.98 -10.00 26.77
N SER A 436 -16.03 -10.59 27.52
CA SER A 436 -15.64 -10.10 28.85
C SER A 436 -14.96 -8.72 28.82
N GLY A 437 -14.27 -8.39 27.72
CA GLY A 437 -13.63 -7.08 27.54
C GLY A 437 -14.60 -5.92 27.33
N GLY A 438 -15.85 -6.17 26.92
CA GLY A 438 -16.81 -5.11 26.61
C GLY A 438 -16.26 -4.08 25.59
N LEU A 439 -16.71 -2.82 25.69
CA LEU A 439 -16.29 -1.77 24.76
C LEU A 439 -14.86 -1.25 24.97
N PHE A 440 -14.41 -1.19 26.22
CA PHE A 440 -13.16 -0.52 26.65
C PHE A 440 -12.07 -1.46 27.16
N GLY A 441 -12.29 -2.78 27.07
CA GLY A 441 -11.34 -3.82 27.46
C GLY A 441 -11.25 -3.96 28.97
N LEU A 442 -10.52 -4.94 29.47
CA LEU A 442 -10.21 -5.11 30.90
C LEU A 442 -9.01 -4.24 31.35
N GLY A 443 -8.21 -3.77 30.39
CA GLY A 443 -6.89 -3.17 30.60
C GLY A 443 -5.79 -4.04 30.00
N ALA A 444 -4.80 -3.41 29.37
CA ALA A 444 -3.67 -4.12 28.76
C ALA A 444 -2.95 -5.00 29.80
N GLY A 445 -2.72 -6.27 29.48
CA GLY A 445 -2.09 -7.23 30.39
C GLY A 445 -3.04 -7.95 31.35
N ALA A 446 -4.29 -7.51 31.48
CA ALA A 446 -5.26 -8.08 32.43
C ALA A 446 -6.15 -9.21 31.83
N GLY A 447 -5.96 -9.56 30.56
CA GLY A 447 -6.76 -10.58 29.88
C GLY A 447 -6.39 -12.02 30.28
N TRP A 448 -7.36 -12.92 30.19
CA TRP A 448 -7.17 -14.35 30.44
C TRP A 448 -6.83 -15.12 29.17
N LEU A 449 -7.33 -14.70 27.99
CA LEU A 449 -7.18 -15.45 26.73
C LEU A 449 -5.72 -15.71 26.37
N LYS A 450 -4.78 -14.88 26.86
CA LYS A 450 -3.33 -15.07 26.68
C LYS A 450 -2.81 -16.46 27.08
N SER A 451 -3.52 -17.20 27.94
CA SER A 451 -3.17 -18.57 28.32
C SER A 451 -3.67 -19.65 27.34
N VAL A 452 -4.48 -19.27 26.35
CA VAL A 452 -5.02 -20.20 25.34
C VAL A 452 -4.01 -20.38 24.21
N PHE A 453 -3.91 -21.59 23.69
CA PHE A 453 -3.03 -21.91 22.57
C PHE A 453 -3.31 -21.00 21.35
N ALA A 454 -2.24 -20.46 20.75
CA ALA A 454 -2.27 -19.52 19.62
C ALA A 454 -3.01 -18.20 19.88
N ALA A 455 -3.19 -17.80 21.15
CA ALA A 455 -3.89 -16.55 21.50
C ALA A 455 -3.24 -15.28 20.90
N ASN A 456 -1.90 -15.27 20.83
CA ASN A 456 -1.13 -14.15 20.30
C ASN A 456 -0.91 -14.18 18.79
N THR A 457 -1.33 -15.23 18.11
CA THR A 457 -1.26 -15.34 16.64
C THR A 457 -2.67 -15.32 16.06
N ASP A 458 -3.42 -16.39 16.27
CA ASP A 458 -4.64 -16.71 15.52
C ASP A 458 -5.89 -16.12 16.18
N LEU A 459 -5.85 -15.93 17.51
CA LEU A 459 -6.95 -15.33 18.29
C LEU A 459 -6.66 -13.88 18.70
N VAL A 460 -5.72 -13.21 18.02
CA VAL A 460 -5.28 -11.88 18.43
C VAL A 460 -6.42 -10.85 18.41
N PHE A 461 -7.36 -10.98 17.47
CA PHE A 461 -8.55 -10.13 17.44
C PHE A 461 -9.34 -10.22 18.76
N ALA A 462 -9.59 -11.44 19.26
CA ALA A 462 -10.27 -11.64 20.53
C ALA A 462 -9.44 -11.17 21.74
N MET A 463 -8.10 -11.30 21.68
CA MET A 463 -7.22 -10.75 22.71
C MET A 463 -7.31 -9.21 22.77
N LEU A 464 -7.34 -8.53 21.61
CA LEU A 464 -7.55 -7.08 21.56
C LEU A 464 -8.91 -6.71 22.16
N CYS A 465 -9.97 -7.44 21.82
CA CYS A 465 -11.30 -7.23 22.39
C CYS A 465 -11.31 -7.39 23.91
N GLU A 466 -10.67 -8.43 24.44
CA GLU A 466 -10.60 -8.69 25.88
C GLU A 466 -9.80 -7.61 26.62
N GLU A 467 -8.56 -7.33 26.19
CA GLU A 467 -7.65 -6.47 26.93
C GLU A 467 -7.88 -4.97 26.66
N LEU A 468 -8.05 -4.59 25.39
CA LEU A 468 -8.14 -3.19 24.96
C LEU A 468 -9.55 -2.75 24.57
N GLY A 469 -10.48 -3.71 24.45
CA GLY A 469 -11.89 -3.46 24.17
C GLY A 469 -12.26 -3.61 22.71
N PHE A 470 -13.55 -3.86 22.47
CA PHE A 470 -14.09 -3.96 21.12
C PHE A 470 -13.83 -2.69 20.30
N LEU A 471 -13.88 -1.49 20.89
CA LEU A 471 -13.60 -0.24 20.18
C LEU A 471 -12.18 -0.20 19.63
N MET A 472 -11.18 -0.64 20.40
CA MET A 472 -9.79 -0.70 19.94
C MET A 472 -9.60 -1.74 18.84
N ALA A 473 -10.22 -2.92 18.98
CA ALA A 473 -10.16 -3.95 17.94
C ALA A 473 -10.81 -3.47 16.63
N ALA A 474 -11.93 -2.75 16.71
CA ALA A 474 -12.58 -2.13 15.56
C ALA A 474 -11.72 -1.04 14.93
N LEU A 475 -11.06 -0.19 15.74
CA LEU A 475 -10.11 0.82 15.25
C LEU A 475 -8.87 0.20 14.58
N ALA A 476 -8.41 -0.96 15.04
CA ALA A 476 -7.34 -1.71 14.37
C ALA A 476 -7.77 -2.19 12.96
N ILE A 477 -9.01 -2.67 12.80
CA ILE A 477 -9.55 -2.99 11.47
C ILE A 477 -9.71 -1.72 10.63
N PHE A 478 -10.23 -0.65 11.22
CA PHE A 478 -10.37 0.65 10.54
C PHE A 478 -9.03 1.20 10.06
N ALA A 479 -7.95 1.00 10.81
CA ALA A 479 -6.60 1.37 10.40
C ALA A 479 -6.16 0.66 9.10
N LEU A 480 -6.50 -0.62 8.92
CA LEU A 480 -6.27 -1.32 7.65
C LEU A 480 -7.20 -0.82 6.54
N LEU A 481 -8.48 -0.56 6.85
CA LEU A 481 -9.42 0.05 5.89
C LEU A 481 -8.97 1.44 5.43
N LEU A 482 -8.29 2.19 6.29
CA LEU A 482 -7.70 3.47 5.95
C LEU A 482 -6.57 3.33 4.92
N LEU A 483 -5.77 2.27 4.98
CA LEU A 483 -4.78 1.96 3.93
C LEU A 483 -5.44 1.56 2.59
N VAL A 484 -6.58 0.89 2.64
CA VAL A 484 -7.40 0.58 1.45
C VAL A 484 -7.96 1.86 0.85
N PHE A 485 -8.59 2.70 1.68
CA PHE A 485 -9.11 4.01 1.26
C PHE A 485 -8.01 4.85 0.63
N TYR A 486 -6.84 4.92 1.27
CA TYR A 486 -5.66 5.60 0.75
C TYR A 486 -5.28 5.10 -0.65
N THR A 487 -5.17 3.79 -0.84
CA THR A 487 -4.80 3.20 -2.14
C THR A 487 -5.84 3.50 -3.20
N VAL A 488 -7.13 3.34 -2.89
CA VAL A 488 -8.22 3.63 -3.83
C VAL A 488 -8.25 5.10 -4.19
N HIS A 489 -8.09 5.98 -3.20
CA HIS A 489 -8.10 7.43 -3.40
C HIS A 489 -7.00 7.85 -4.38
N PHE A 490 -5.74 7.45 -4.16
CA PHE A 490 -4.62 7.87 -5.00
C PHE A 490 -4.42 7.03 -6.27
N SER A 491 -5.18 5.95 -6.47
CA SER A 491 -5.01 5.05 -7.62
C SER A 491 -5.23 5.75 -8.97
N GLY A 492 -6.21 6.65 -9.06
CA GLY A 492 -6.54 7.37 -10.30
C GLY A 492 -5.46 8.35 -10.76
N ALA A 493 -4.62 8.84 -9.85
CA ALA A 493 -3.53 9.77 -10.15
C ALA A 493 -2.15 9.08 -10.20
N ALA A 494 -2.08 7.78 -9.95
CA ALA A 494 -0.84 7.04 -9.78
C ALA A 494 0.01 7.00 -11.04
N ARG A 495 1.33 7.24 -10.93
CA ARG A 495 2.22 7.38 -12.09
C ARG A 495 2.28 6.17 -13.03
N SER A 496 2.00 4.96 -12.54
CA SER A 496 2.00 3.75 -13.35
C SER A 496 1.01 2.71 -12.82
N SER A 497 0.43 1.95 -13.75
CA SER A 497 -0.40 0.77 -13.52
C SER A 497 0.28 -0.24 -12.58
N PHE A 498 1.61 -0.37 -12.66
CA PHE A 498 2.38 -1.25 -11.78
C PHE A 498 2.15 -0.93 -10.31
N TYR A 499 2.28 0.34 -9.91
CA TYR A 499 2.15 0.75 -8.51
C TYR A 499 0.72 0.54 -8.03
N VAL A 500 -0.29 0.88 -8.85
CA VAL A 500 -1.71 0.68 -8.53
C VAL A 500 -2.04 -0.79 -8.29
N ILE A 501 -1.61 -1.68 -9.20
CA ILE A 501 -1.85 -3.11 -9.09
C ILE A 501 -1.15 -3.68 -7.86
N ALA A 502 0.12 -3.28 -7.63
CA ALA A 502 0.89 -3.76 -6.49
C ALA A 502 0.27 -3.32 -5.16
N ALA A 503 -0.11 -2.05 -5.03
CA ALA A 503 -0.76 -1.53 -3.83
C ALA A 503 -2.14 -2.16 -3.60
N SER A 504 -2.94 -2.29 -4.67
CA SER A 504 -4.28 -2.92 -4.58
C SER A 504 -4.17 -4.37 -4.14
N ALA A 505 -3.19 -5.13 -4.66
CA ALA A 505 -2.95 -6.50 -4.24
C ALA A 505 -2.44 -6.59 -2.79
N ALA A 506 -1.55 -5.68 -2.36
CA ALA A 506 -1.10 -5.61 -0.97
C ALA A 506 -2.26 -5.31 0.00
N CYS A 507 -3.12 -4.35 -0.35
CA CYS A 507 -4.36 -4.06 0.39
C CYS A 507 -5.31 -5.26 0.43
N ALA A 508 -5.48 -5.97 -0.69
CA ALA A 508 -6.31 -7.17 -0.74
C ALA A 508 -5.78 -8.27 0.18
N ILE A 509 -4.46 -8.48 0.23
CA ILE A 509 -3.80 -9.39 1.17
C ILE A 509 -4.13 -8.99 2.62
N PHE A 510 -3.96 -7.73 2.99
CA PHE A 510 -4.28 -7.29 4.35
C PHE A 510 -5.75 -7.49 4.70
N LEU A 511 -6.65 -7.18 3.77
CA LEU A 511 -8.09 -7.29 3.99
C LEU A 511 -8.52 -8.75 4.20
N ILE A 512 -8.08 -9.67 3.33
CA ILE A 512 -8.44 -11.08 3.49
C ILE A 512 -7.80 -11.68 4.74
N GLN A 513 -6.57 -11.30 5.11
CA GLN A 513 -5.94 -11.76 6.34
C GLN A 513 -6.70 -11.31 7.60
N VAL A 514 -7.12 -10.03 7.67
CA VAL A 514 -7.89 -9.54 8.82
C VAL A 514 -9.28 -10.16 8.87
N LEU A 515 -9.94 -10.36 7.72
CA LEU A 515 -11.24 -11.04 7.66
C LEU A 515 -11.12 -12.48 8.18
N LEU A 516 -10.14 -13.24 7.69
CA LEU A 516 -9.92 -14.63 8.11
C LEU A 516 -9.56 -14.75 9.60
N ASN A 517 -8.76 -13.83 10.13
CA ASN A 517 -8.39 -13.80 11.55
C ASN A 517 -9.58 -13.40 12.43
N ALA A 518 -10.18 -12.24 12.18
CA ALA A 518 -11.26 -11.70 13.00
C ALA A 518 -12.51 -12.59 12.92
N PHE A 519 -13.02 -12.86 11.72
CA PHE A 519 -14.23 -13.67 11.53
C PHE A 519 -14.00 -15.14 11.84
N GLY A 520 -12.79 -15.66 11.67
CA GLY A 520 -12.44 -17.01 12.12
C GLY A 520 -12.50 -17.15 13.64
N SER A 521 -12.00 -16.15 14.38
CA SER A 521 -11.99 -16.18 15.85
C SER A 521 -13.38 -16.10 16.49
N VAL A 522 -14.36 -15.49 15.80
CA VAL A 522 -15.75 -15.35 16.26
C VAL A 522 -16.72 -16.31 15.55
N ASP A 523 -16.20 -17.36 14.90
CA ASP A 523 -17.00 -18.41 14.24
C ASP A 523 -17.98 -17.90 13.15
N LEU A 524 -17.63 -16.77 12.50
CA LEU A 524 -18.33 -16.26 11.30
C LEU A 524 -17.77 -16.88 10.02
N LEU A 525 -16.46 -17.16 9.99
CA LEU A 525 -15.79 -17.94 8.94
C LEU A 525 -15.12 -19.17 9.55
N PRO A 526 -14.80 -20.21 8.75
CA PRO A 526 -14.00 -21.33 9.23
C PRO A 526 -12.66 -20.84 9.79
N PHE A 527 -12.24 -21.42 10.92
CA PHE A 527 -10.99 -21.04 11.58
C PHE A 527 -9.78 -21.47 10.74
N THR A 528 -9.05 -20.50 10.17
CA THR A 528 -7.98 -20.75 9.17
C THR A 528 -6.56 -20.63 9.71
N GLY A 529 -6.36 -20.02 10.88
CA GLY A 529 -5.03 -19.85 11.49
C GLY A 529 -4.13 -18.85 10.74
N VAL A 530 -4.73 -17.78 10.20
CA VAL A 530 -4.02 -16.72 9.46
C VAL A 530 -3.75 -15.54 10.39
N THR A 531 -2.58 -14.91 10.25
CA THR A 531 -2.18 -13.76 11.06
C THR A 531 -2.96 -12.49 10.74
N PHE A 532 -3.32 -11.71 11.76
CA PHE A 532 -3.72 -10.31 11.64
C PHE A 532 -2.48 -9.47 11.26
N PRO A 533 -2.47 -8.75 10.12
CA PRO A 533 -1.32 -7.95 9.69
C PRO A 533 -0.84 -6.96 10.76
N PHE A 534 0.47 -6.91 11.01
CA PHE A 534 1.15 -6.09 12.04
C PHE A 534 0.82 -6.40 13.51
N VAL A 535 -0.35 -6.98 13.82
CA VAL A 535 -0.82 -7.15 15.21
C VAL A 535 -0.52 -8.55 15.76
N SER A 536 -0.66 -9.61 14.96
CA SER A 536 -0.31 -10.96 15.41
C SER A 536 1.20 -11.08 15.69
N LYS A 537 1.57 -11.79 16.76
CA LYS A 537 2.95 -12.16 17.03
C LYS A 537 3.47 -13.08 15.91
N GLY A 538 4.46 -12.62 15.16
CA GLY A 538 5.06 -13.41 14.11
C GLY A 538 6.32 -12.77 13.57
N GLY A 539 7.36 -13.58 13.34
CA GLY A 539 8.62 -13.13 12.75
C GLY A 539 8.44 -12.72 11.30
N SER A 540 8.18 -13.70 10.44
CA SER A 540 8.08 -13.52 8.99
C SER A 540 6.87 -12.65 8.60
N SER A 541 5.73 -12.81 9.26
CA SER A 541 4.50 -12.06 8.95
C SER A 541 4.63 -10.56 9.21
N LEU A 542 5.33 -10.17 10.28
CA LEU A 542 5.57 -8.74 10.56
C LEU A 542 6.50 -8.12 9.52
N VAL A 543 7.59 -8.79 9.16
CA VAL A 543 8.51 -8.33 8.11
C VAL A 543 7.80 -8.24 6.76
N ALA A 544 6.99 -9.24 6.43
CA ALA A 544 6.20 -9.27 5.20
C ALA A 544 5.17 -8.14 5.14
N SER A 545 4.49 -7.85 6.25
CA SER A 545 3.51 -6.76 6.34
C SER A 545 4.16 -5.40 6.08
N TRP A 546 5.32 -5.11 6.69
CA TRP A 546 6.06 -3.90 6.39
C TRP A 546 6.59 -3.86 4.95
N GLY A 547 7.03 -4.98 4.39
CA GLY A 547 7.39 -5.06 2.97
C GLY A 547 6.21 -4.73 2.04
N LEU A 548 5.02 -5.31 2.28
CA LEU A 548 3.82 -5.04 1.51
C LEU A 548 3.38 -3.56 1.59
N LEU A 549 3.62 -2.91 2.74
CA LEU A 549 3.38 -1.48 2.92
C LEU A 549 4.18 -0.61 1.94
N ALA A 550 5.35 -1.08 1.46
CA ALA A 550 6.15 -0.34 0.48
C ALA A 550 5.40 -0.17 -0.86
N PHE A 551 4.62 -1.19 -1.28
CA PHE A 551 3.77 -1.09 -2.46
C PHE A 551 2.65 -0.07 -2.24
N ILE A 552 2.01 -0.08 -1.07
CA ILE A 552 0.98 0.91 -0.73
C ILE A 552 1.57 2.33 -0.77
N LYS A 553 2.73 2.56 -0.16
CA LYS A 553 3.41 3.86 -0.19
C LYS A 553 3.78 4.30 -1.61
N SER A 554 4.06 3.37 -2.52
CA SER A 554 4.39 3.68 -3.91
C SER A 554 3.22 4.25 -4.72
N CYS A 555 1.99 4.15 -4.22
CA CYS A 555 0.83 4.83 -4.79
C CYS A 555 0.66 6.30 -4.34
N ASP A 556 1.49 6.83 -3.43
CA ASP A 556 1.39 8.25 -3.05
C ASP A 556 1.80 9.16 -4.21
N THR A 557 0.85 9.89 -4.76
CA THR A 557 1.07 10.81 -5.88
C THR A 557 1.27 12.25 -5.43
N ARG A 558 1.00 12.53 -4.16
CA ARG A 558 1.21 13.87 -3.60
C ARG A 558 2.67 14.29 -3.78
N LYS A 559 2.88 15.56 -4.09
CA LYS A 559 4.22 16.07 -4.43
C LYS A 559 5.21 15.84 -3.30
N ASN A 560 6.33 15.19 -3.63
CA ASN A 560 7.36 14.78 -2.67
C ASN A 560 6.83 13.96 -1.46
N ALA A 561 5.68 13.31 -1.57
CA ALA A 561 5.11 12.54 -0.46
C ALA A 561 5.72 11.13 -0.35
N SER A 562 5.79 10.39 -1.47
CA SER A 562 6.39 9.07 -1.48
C SER A 562 7.90 9.11 -1.57
N PHE A 563 8.59 8.41 -0.65
CA PHE A 563 10.00 8.09 -0.85
C PHE A 563 10.20 6.93 -1.84
N ALA A 564 9.18 6.11 -2.04
CA ALA A 564 9.22 4.96 -2.94
C ALA A 564 9.15 5.38 -4.42
N LEU A 565 8.89 6.65 -4.70
CA LEU A 565 8.96 7.25 -6.04
C LEU A 565 10.17 8.18 -6.17
N ARG A 566 10.70 8.30 -7.39
CA ARG A 566 11.80 9.25 -7.70
C ARG A 566 11.24 10.67 -7.93
N ALA A 567 11.99 11.69 -7.48
CA ALA A 567 11.56 13.09 -7.57
C ALA A 567 11.71 13.65 -8.99
N GLN A 568 10.72 14.41 -9.47
CA GLN A 568 10.63 14.97 -10.84
C GLN A 568 11.84 15.86 -11.20
N LYS A 569 12.32 16.68 -10.27
CA LYS A 569 13.45 17.62 -10.47
C LYS A 569 14.77 16.96 -10.88
N ARG A 570 14.98 15.68 -10.50
CA ARG A 570 16.18 14.92 -10.93
C ARG A 570 16.02 14.32 -12.33
N TYR A 571 14.80 14.11 -12.80
CA TYR A 571 14.52 13.63 -14.17
C TYR A 571 14.69 14.76 -15.18
N LEU A 572 14.07 15.91 -14.94
CA LEU A 572 14.21 17.08 -15.82
C LEU A 572 15.67 17.56 -15.93
N LYS A 573 16.46 17.45 -14.84
CA LYS A 573 17.90 17.78 -14.83
C LYS A 573 18.80 16.72 -15.49
N SER A 574 18.37 15.47 -15.64
CA SER A 574 19.09 14.51 -16.48
C SER A 574 18.78 14.72 -17.95
N GLU A 575 17.55 15.12 -18.26
CA GLU A 575 17.05 15.38 -19.62
C GLU A 575 17.68 16.63 -20.22
N ALA A 576 17.77 17.73 -19.46
CA ALA A 576 18.49 18.95 -19.85
C ALA A 576 19.99 18.73 -20.12
N ARG A 577 20.58 17.61 -19.67
CA ARG A 577 21.98 17.23 -19.96
C ARG A 577 22.13 16.39 -21.23
N HIS A 578 21.03 15.93 -21.83
CA HIS A 578 21.01 15.09 -23.03
C HIS A 578 20.38 15.80 -24.24
N VAL A 579 19.99 17.08 -24.10
CA VAL A 579 19.67 17.93 -25.24
C VAL A 579 21.00 18.40 -25.85
N PRO A 580 21.26 18.16 -27.15
CA PRO A 580 22.44 18.72 -27.81
C PRO A 580 22.42 20.25 -27.72
N GLU A 581 23.56 20.89 -27.43
CA GLU A 581 23.75 22.35 -27.36
C GLU A 581 23.25 23.13 -28.60
N ALA A 582 22.89 22.46 -29.70
CA ALA A 582 22.43 23.07 -30.94
C ALA A 582 20.98 23.61 -30.92
N MET A 583 20.30 23.69 -29.78
CA MET A 583 18.96 24.31 -29.64
C MET A 583 18.96 25.56 -28.74
N GLU A 584 20.12 26.08 -28.33
CA GLU A 584 20.19 27.34 -27.56
C GLU A 584 20.08 28.61 -28.43
N ASP A 585 20.07 28.49 -29.77
CA ASP A 585 20.11 29.63 -30.71
C ASP A 585 18.77 29.99 -31.37
N GLU A 586 17.62 29.55 -30.85
CA GLU A 586 16.34 30.16 -31.27
C GLU A 586 16.06 31.43 -30.46
N PRO A 587 15.72 32.57 -31.10
CA PRO A 587 15.52 33.82 -30.41
C PRO A 587 14.37 33.69 -29.42
N VAL A 588 14.69 33.89 -28.15
CA VAL A 588 13.74 34.08 -27.06
C VAL A 588 12.86 35.28 -27.44
N TRP A 589 11.56 35.05 -27.59
CA TRP A 589 10.58 36.12 -27.70
C TRP A 589 10.54 36.82 -26.33
N ASP A 590 11.18 37.98 -26.25
CA ASP A 590 11.17 38.86 -25.08
C ASP A 590 9.77 39.50 -25.01
N GLY A 591 8.99 39.09 -24.03
CA GLY A 591 7.68 39.69 -23.77
C GLY A 591 7.90 41.10 -23.25
N GLY A 592 7.79 42.08 -24.15
CA GLY A 592 7.71 43.49 -23.77
C GLY A 592 6.56 43.71 -22.79
N GLU A 593 6.89 44.27 -21.63
CA GLU A 593 5.93 44.78 -20.67
C GLU A 593 5.17 45.97 -21.29
N ASP A 594 3.97 45.71 -21.82
CA ASP A 594 2.99 46.78 -22.03
C ASP A 594 2.22 46.95 -20.71
N THR A 595 2.70 47.89 -19.90
CA THR A 595 1.98 48.44 -18.75
C THR A 595 0.75 49.18 -19.25
N TYR A 596 -0.44 48.69 -18.86
CA TYR A 596 -1.67 49.46 -18.94
C TYR A 596 -1.67 50.51 -17.82
N ASP A 597 -1.41 51.76 -18.15
CA ASP A 597 -1.71 52.91 -17.30
C ASP A 597 -3.18 53.31 -17.53
N GLU A 598 -4.03 52.96 -16.55
CA GLU A 598 -5.35 53.59 -16.35
C GLU A 598 -5.14 54.85 -15.48
N ASP A 599 -5.32 56.04 -16.06
CA ASP A 599 -6.20 57.10 -15.56
C ASP A 599 -5.91 58.48 -16.21
N ASP A 600 -7.00 59.11 -16.64
CA ASP A 600 -7.30 60.55 -16.77
C ASP A 600 -6.52 61.47 -17.76
N ASP A 601 -7.23 61.89 -18.82
CA ASP A 601 -7.72 63.27 -19.03
C ASP A 601 -7.75 63.73 -20.52
N ALA A 602 -8.98 63.76 -21.06
CA ALA A 602 -9.65 64.85 -21.81
C ALA A 602 -9.10 65.45 -23.15
N PHE A 603 -10.07 65.92 -23.96
CA PHE A 603 -10.03 66.80 -25.15
C PHE A 603 -9.60 66.17 -26.49
N ASP A 604 -10.23 66.39 -27.64
CA ASP A 604 -11.45 67.08 -28.09
C ASP A 604 -11.72 66.57 -29.52
N PHE A 605 -12.97 66.42 -29.94
CA PHE A 605 -13.33 65.94 -31.29
C PHE A 605 -13.83 67.12 -32.13
N ASP A 606 -13.11 67.47 -33.20
CA ASP A 606 -13.55 68.45 -34.21
C ASP A 606 -13.99 67.72 -35.51
N PRO A 607 -15.29 67.72 -35.86
CA PRO A 607 -15.79 67.11 -37.08
C PRO A 607 -15.84 68.14 -38.22
N GLY A 608 -14.77 68.28 -39.00
CA GLY A 608 -14.82 69.10 -40.21
C GLY A 608 -13.50 69.38 -40.92
N ALA A 609 -12.97 68.43 -41.69
CA ALA A 609 -12.04 68.66 -42.80
C ALA A 609 -12.08 67.43 -43.75
N PHE A 610 -12.99 67.41 -44.73
CA PHE A 610 -12.76 67.78 -46.14
C PHE A 610 -11.85 66.81 -46.93
N ASP A 611 -12.54 66.01 -47.76
CA ASP A 611 -12.38 65.79 -49.21
C ASP A 611 -11.04 65.46 -49.88
N ASP A 612 -11.22 64.61 -50.91
CA ASP A 612 -10.46 64.42 -52.16
C ASP A 612 -9.06 63.79 -52.11
N ASP A 613 -8.94 62.55 -52.60
CA ASP A 613 -8.53 62.32 -54.00
C ASP A 613 -8.38 60.82 -54.31
N PHE A 614 -9.08 60.39 -55.36
CA PHE A 614 -8.82 59.14 -56.09
C PHE A 614 -7.49 59.25 -56.87
N PRO A 615 -6.90 58.11 -57.25
CA PRO A 615 -6.78 57.90 -58.69
C PRO A 615 -7.19 56.49 -59.16
N GLU A 616 -7.79 56.50 -60.35
CA GLU A 616 -8.07 55.39 -61.26
C GLU A 616 -6.79 54.68 -61.72
N GLU A 617 -6.79 53.34 -61.74
CA GLU A 617 -6.90 52.48 -62.94
C GLU A 617 -7.09 51.01 -62.55
#